data_AF-A0A2D1U9X9-F1
#
_entry.id   AF-A0A2D1U9X9-F1
#
_cell.length_a   1.000
_cell.length_b   1.000
_cell.length_c   1.000
_cell.angle_alpha   90.00
_cell.angle_beta   90.00
_cell.angle_gamma   90.00
#
_symmetry.space_group_name_H-M   'P 1'
#
loop_
_entity.id
_entity.type
_entity.pdbx_description
1 polymer ?
#
loop_
_entity_poly.entity_id
_entity_poly.type
_entity_poly.pdbx_seq_one_letter_code
_entity_poly.pdbx_strand_id
1 'polypeptide(L)'
;MVMLPSCNLGVCFWNKGYSPVDSEPAEDEMIGVYYLTEQSIADLNGDSLKRTKLELKGEHQYLLTDGPSEIMNEHSKNGTFIKAGRWYTDCAESYGCMIELEGICVVTLCKKDEKISIPISIGDPDQCEGVVFEKSK
;
A
#
# COMPACT_ATOMS: atom_id res chain seq x y z
N MET A 1 -3.76 -15.89 -20.49
CA MET A 1 -4.71 -15.71 -19.38
C MET A 1 -3.88 -15.81 -18.11
N VAL A 2 -3.38 -14.68 -17.61
CA VAL A 2 -2.54 -14.65 -16.42
C VAL A 2 -3.50 -14.63 -15.23
N MET A 3 -3.57 -15.74 -14.50
CA MET A 3 -4.18 -15.76 -13.17
C MET A 3 -3.30 -14.89 -12.27
N LEU A 4 -3.69 -13.64 -12.10
CA LEU A 4 -3.21 -12.85 -10.96
C LEU A 4 -3.84 -13.47 -9.71
N PRO A 5 -3.07 -13.70 -8.62
CA PRO A 5 -3.66 -14.17 -7.37
C PRO A 5 -4.74 -13.16 -6.98
N SER A 6 -5.97 -13.65 -6.94
CA SER A 6 -7.12 -12.92 -6.47
C SER A 6 -6.88 -12.53 -5.00
N CYS A 7 -6.34 -11.35 -4.77
CA CYS A 7 -6.48 -10.68 -3.48
C CYS A 7 -7.99 -10.51 -3.26
N ASN A 8 -8.55 -11.22 -2.28
CA ASN A 8 -9.91 -10.96 -1.83
C ASN A 8 -10.03 -9.45 -1.53
N LEU A 9 -10.97 -8.78 -2.19
CA LEU A 9 -11.31 -7.35 -2.10
C LEU A 9 -11.89 -6.97 -0.70
N GLY A 10 -11.45 -7.65 0.35
CA GLY A 10 -12.23 -7.88 1.55
C GLY A 10 -11.55 -7.50 2.86
N VAL A 11 -11.63 -6.22 3.19
CA VAL A 11 -12.14 -5.77 4.50
C VAL A 11 -11.30 -5.97 5.79
N CYS A 12 -10.03 -5.55 5.86
CA CYS A 12 -9.38 -5.49 7.20
C CYS A 12 -8.71 -4.17 7.62
N PHE A 13 -8.46 -3.25 6.69
CA PHE A 13 -8.02 -1.89 7.05
C PHE A 13 -9.14 -1.05 7.70
N TRP A 14 -10.41 -1.37 7.44
CA TRP A 14 -11.58 -0.70 8.04
C TRP A 14 -11.55 -0.71 9.57
N ASN A 15 -11.07 -1.80 10.17
CA ASN A 15 -10.96 -1.93 11.62
C ASN A 15 -9.88 -1.01 12.24
N LYS A 16 -9.02 -0.40 11.40
CA LYS A 16 -7.98 0.57 11.81
C LYS A 16 -8.40 2.04 11.57
N GLY A 17 -9.67 2.28 11.23
CA GLY A 17 -10.24 3.62 11.03
C GLY A 17 -10.02 4.21 9.64
N TYR A 18 -9.67 3.37 8.66
CA TYR A 18 -9.55 3.78 7.26
C TYR A 18 -10.87 3.55 6.52
N SER A 19 -11.19 4.45 5.61
CA SER A 19 -12.32 4.32 4.67
C SER A 19 -11.79 4.34 3.24
N PRO A 20 -12.39 3.61 2.28
CA PRO A 20 -12.02 3.71 0.88
C PRO A 20 -12.16 5.12 0.35
N VAL A 21 -11.40 5.35 -0.71
CA VAL A 21 -11.58 6.52 -1.55
C VAL A 21 -12.61 6.17 -2.62
N ASP A 22 -13.70 6.94 -2.66
CA ASP A 22 -14.85 6.66 -3.54
C ASP A 22 -14.79 7.43 -4.87
N SER A 23 -13.89 8.40 -4.99
CA SER A 23 -13.70 9.25 -6.17
C SER A 23 -12.23 9.38 -6.48
N GLU A 24 -11.87 9.38 -7.77
CA GLU A 24 -10.47 9.46 -8.18
C GLU A 24 -9.79 10.71 -7.60
N PRO A 25 -8.73 10.54 -6.78
CA PRO A 25 -7.98 11.66 -6.23
C PRO A 25 -7.18 12.32 -7.35
N ALA A 26 -6.97 13.63 -7.24
CA ALA A 26 -6.12 14.33 -8.18
C ALA A 26 -4.65 13.85 -8.08
N GLU A 27 -3.89 13.93 -9.18
CA GLU A 27 -2.51 13.40 -9.21
C GLU A 27 -1.63 14.06 -8.13
N ASP A 28 -1.81 15.36 -7.88
CA ASP A 28 -1.09 16.11 -6.84
C ASP A 28 -1.48 15.69 -5.42
N GLU A 29 -2.71 15.24 -5.21
CA GLU A 29 -3.13 14.61 -3.95
C GLU A 29 -2.46 13.25 -3.74
N MET A 30 -2.08 12.55 -4.82
CA MET A 30 -1.36 11.27 -4.75
C MET A 30 0.15 11.46 -4.56
N ILE A 31 0.76 12.41 -5.26
CA ILE A 31 2.21 12.65 -5.21
C ILE A 31 2.64 13.04 -3.80
N GLY A 32 3.67 12.37 -3.29
CA GLY A 32 4.23 12.64 -1.98
C GLY A 32 4.99 11.48 -1.38
N VAL A 33 5.37 11.65 -0.12
CA VAL A 33 6.11 10.65 0.65
C VAL A 33 5.16 9.98 1.63
N TYR A 34 5.18 8.65 1.64
CA TYR A 34 4.37 7.82 2.51
C TYR A 34 5.26 6.99 3.43
N TYR A 35 4.86 6.88 4.69
CA TYR A 35 5.57 6.13 5.72
C TYR A 35 4.67 5.04 6.30
N LEU A 36 5.28 3.95 6.75
CA LEU A 36 4.58 2.95 7.54
C LEU A 36 4.03 3.60 8.82
N THR A 37 2.78 3.26 9.15
CA THR A 37 2.20 3.68 10.42
C THR A 37 2.90 3.03 11.60
N GLU A 38 2.86 3.66 12.78
CA GLU A 38 3.43 3.10 14.01
C GLU A 38 2.86 1.70 14.31
N GLN A 39 1.56 1.51 14.06
CA GLN A 39 0.92 0.21 14.19
C GLN A 39 1.50 -0.82 13.21
N SER A 40 1.71 -0.46 11.95
CA SER A 40 2.31 -1.38 10.96
C SER A 40 3.74 -1.78 11.32
N ILE A 41 4.51 -0.85 11.88
CA ILE A 41 5.88 -1.09 12.37
C ILE A 41 5.86 -2.05 13.56
N ALA A 42 4.91 -1.87 14.49
CA ALA A 42 4.73 -2.74 15.65
C ALA A 42 4.26 -4.15 15.23
N ASP A 43 3.30 -4.24 14.30
CA ASP A 43 2.76 -5.50 13.77
C ASP A 43 3.88 -6.35 13.12
N LEU A 44 4.85 -5.69 12.45
CA LEU A 44 6.03 -6.33 11.86
C LEU A 44 7.21 -6.54 12.83
N ASN A 45 7.08 -6.16 14.12
CA ASN A 45 8.14 -6.22 15.13
C ASN A 45 9.49 -5.60 14.65
N GLY A 46 9.43 -4.53 13.86
CA GLY A 46 10.59 -4.05 13.09
C GLY A 46 10.90 -2.58 13.29
N ASP A 47 11.63 -2.23 14.37
CA ASP A 47 12.11 -0.85 14.57
C ASP A 47 12.95 -0.32 13.38
N SER A 48 13.62 -1.23 12.66
CA SER A 48 14.36 -0.93 11.44
C SER A 48 13.47 -0.44 10.29
N LEU A 49 12.17 -0.69 10.34
CA LEU A 49 11.17 -0.29 9.33
C LEU A 49 10.66 1.15 9.52
N LYS A 50 11.09 1.85 10.58
CA LYS A 50 10.82 3.29 10.75
C LYS A 50 11.35 4.16 9.59
N ARG A 51 12.34 3.64 8.86
CA ARG A 51 12.91 4.31 7.67
C ARG A 51 12.24 3.89 6.35
N THR A 52 11.32 2.92 6.39
CA THR A 52 10.60 2.45 5.21
C THR A 52 9.77 3.59 4.64
N LYS A 53 9.95 3.84 3.34
CA LYS A 53 9.43 5.02 2.67
C LYS A 53 8.97 4.67 1.26
N LEU A 54 7.71 4.96 0.95
CA LEU A 54 7.15 4.90 -0.40
C LEU A 54 7.00 6.34 -0.92
N GLU A 55 7.70 6.68 -1.99
CA GLU A 55 7.55 7.97 -2.66
C GLU A 55 6.75 7.78 -3.94
N LEU A 56 5.59 8.45 -4.06
CA LEU A 56 4.89 8.62 -5.32
C LEU A 56 5.29 9.96 -5.93
N LYS A 57 5.75 9.93 -7.17
CA LYS A 57 6.27 11.09 -7.92
C LYS A 57 5.40 11.32 -9.15
N GLY A 58 5.50 12.53 -9.70
CA GLY A 58 4.86 12.88 -10.96
C GLY A 58 5.32 11.97 -12.11
N GLU A 59 4.57 12.00 -13.20
CA GLU A 59 4.75 11.08 -14.34
C GLU A 59 4.56 9.61 -13.92
N HIS A 60 3.72 9.36 -12.90
CA HIS A 60 3.35 8.03 -12.45
C HIS A 60 4.54 7.15 -12.01
N GLN A 61 5.59 7.73 -11.44
CA GLN A 61 6.76 6.98 -10.95
C GLN A 61 6.70 6.78 -9.44
N TYR A 62 7.14 5.62 -8.93
CA TYR A 62 7.32 5.40 -7.50
C TYR A 62 8.72 4.90 -7.13
N LEU A 63 9.10 5.13 -5.87
CA LEU A 63 10.27 4.52 -5.23
C LEU A 63 9.90 4.04 -3.82
N LEU A 64 9.98 2.73 -3.59
CA LEU A 64 9.93 2.12 -2.28
C LEU A 64 11.35 1.87 -1.79
N THR A 65 11.71 2.48 -0.66
CA THR A 65 13.00 2.31 0.02
C THR A 65 12.80 1.59 1.34
N ASP A 66 13.68 0.63 1.63
CA ASP A 66 13.61 -0.21 2.81
C ASP A 66 12.24 -0.90 3.00
N GLY A 67 11.62 -1.32 1.89
CA GLY A 67 10.36 -2.06 1.93
C GLY A 67 10.55 -3.41 2.63
N PRO A 68 9.68 -3.81 3.58
CA PRO A 68 9.72 -5.13 4.19
C PRO A 68 9.41 -6.20 3.13
N SER A 69 10.26 -7.24 3.02
CA SER A 69 10.13 -8.29 2.00
C SER A 69 8.81 -9.05 2.04
N GLU A 70 8.11 -9.01 3.17
CA GLU A 70 6.76 -9.51 3.39
C GLU A 70 5.75 -8.92 2.38
N ILE A 71 5.96 -7.69 1.90
CA ILE A 71 5.13 -7.05 0.87
C ILE A 71 5.24 -7.75 -0.49
N MET A 72 6.36 -8.42 -0.78
CA MET A 72 6.57 -9.07 -2.08
C MET A 72 5.93 -10.46 -2.17
N ASN A 73 5.31 -10.96 -1.08
CA ASN A 73 4.80 -12.33 -0.96
C ASN A 73 5.81 -13.42 -1.36
N GLU A 74 7.12 -13.12 -1.29
CA GLU A 74 8.18 -14.10 -1.49
C GLU A 74 8.49 -14.76 -0.15
N HIS A 75 8.01 -15.99 0.05
CA HIS A 75 8.11 -16.81 1.27
C HIS A 75 9.52 -17.04 1.86
N SER A 76 10.58 -16.41 1.34
CA SER A 76 11.96 -16.83 1.60
C SER A 76 12.98 -15.71 1.83
N LYS A 77 12.57 -14.46 2.05
CA LYS A 77 13.52 -13.39 2.42
C LYS A 77 13.08 -12.70 3.69
N ASN A 78 13.89 -12.80 4.73
CA ASN A 78 13.89 -11.84 5.83
C ASN A 78 14.77 -10.66 5.41
N GLY A 79 14.25 -9.44 5.41
CA GLY A 79 15.05 -8.25 5.12
C GLY A 79 14.25 -7.08 4.55
N THR A 80 14.99 -6.07 4.07
CA THR A 80 14.39 -4.94 3.35
C THR A 80 14.85 -4.94 1.89
N PHE A 81 14.06 -4.32 1.02
CA PHE A 81 14.40 -4.15 -0.39
C PHE A 81 14.16 -2.71 -0.86
N ILE A 82 14.71 -2.41 -2.03
CA ILE A 82 14.44 -1.16 -2.76
C ILE A 82 13.80 -1.55 -4.09
N LYS A 83 12.73 -0.85 -4.47
CA LYS A 83 12.05 -1.06 -5.74
C LYS A 83 11.54 0.25 -6.32
N ALA A 84 11.68 0.40 -7.62
CA ALA A 84 11.11 1.51 -8.38
C ALA A 84 10.28 0.93 -9.53
N GLY A 85 9.27 1.69 -9.95
CA GLY A 85 8.36 1.30 -11.01
C GLY A 85 7.33 2.39 -11.28
N ARG A 86 6.23 2.02 -11.92
CA ARG A 86 5.10 2.93 -12.13
C ARG A 86 3.94 2.67 -11.18
N TRP A 87 3.17 3.72 -10.91
CA TRP A 87 1.92 3.62 -10.16
C TRP A 87 0.75 4.09 -11.01
N TYR A 88 -0.41 3.51 -10.79
CA TYR A 88 -1.65 3.87 -11.51
C TYR A 88 -2.82 3.82 -10.55
N THR A 89 -3.78 4.72 -10.74
CA THR A 89 -5.07 4.67 -10.05
C THR A 89 -6.16 4.27 -11.03
N ASP A 90 -7.14 3.53 -10.53
CA ASP A 90 -8.33 3.18 -11.29
C ASP A 90 -9.54 3.15 -10.35
N CYS A 91 -10.63 3.80 -10.75
CA CYS A 91 -11.80 3.99 -9.90
C CYS A 91 -13.08 3.59 -10.63
N ALA A 92 -13.91 2.79 -9.98
CA ALA A 92 -15.26 2.50 -10.45
C ALA A 92 -16.24 2.39 -9.29
N GLU A 93 -17.51 2.72 -9.55
CA GLU A 93 -18.59 2.61 -8.56
C GLU A 93 -18.69 1.21 -7.93
N SER A 94 -18.29 0.16 -8.67
CA SER A 94 -18.35 -1.23 -8.20
C SER A 94 -17.29 -1.62 -7.17
N TYR A 95 -16.16 -0.90 -7.09
CA TYR A 95 -15.03 -1.28 -6.22
C TYR A 95 -14.31 -0.09 -5.54
N GLY A 96 -14.80 1.14 -5.73
CA GLY A 96 -14.12 2.34 -5.28
C GLY A 96 -12.84 2.60 -6.07
N CYS A 97 -11.89 3.32 -5.47
CA CYS A 97 -10.58 3.56 -6.07
C CYS A 97 -9.55 2.51 -5.64
N MET A 98 -8.78 2.03 -6.61
CA MET A 98 -7.63 1.16 -6.43
C MET A 98 -6.36 1.86 -6.88
N ILE A 99 -5.24 1.43 -6.33
CA ILE A 99 -3.90 1.80 -6.78
C ILE A 99 -3.10 0.53 -7.12
N GLU A 100 -2.49 0.54 -8.30
CA GLU A 100 -1.47 -0.42 -8.69
C GLU A 100 -0.08 0.17 -8.43
N LEU A 101 0.77 -0.59 -7.75
CA LEU A 101 2.21 -0.37 -7.69
C LEU A 101 2.87 -1.47 -8.50
N GLU A 102 3.35 -1.12 -9.70
CA GLU A 102 3.83 -2.09 -10.69
C GLU A 102 4.84 -3.08 -10.10
N GLY A 103 4.49 -4.37 -10.18
CA GLY A 103 5.32 -5.47 -9.68
C GLY A 103 5.41 -5.56 -8.16
N ILE A 104 4.54 -4.87 -7.42
CA ILE A 104 4.32 -5.03 -5.97
C ILE A 104 2.90 -5.54 -5.72
N CYS A 105 1.87 -4.73 -5.97
CA CYS A 105 0.50 -5.06 -5.61
C CYS A 105 -0.54 -4.19 -6.34
N VAL A 106 -1.80 -4.62 -6.29
CA VAL A 106 -2.98 -3.81 -6.58
C VAL A 106 -3.85 -3.82 -5.33
N VAL A 107 -4.18 -2.65 -4.79
CA VAL A 107 -4.85 -2.51 -3.49
C VAL A 107 -5.89 -1.39 -3.52
N THR A 108 -6.91 -1.49 -2.66
CA THR A 108 -7.89 -0.42 -2.47
C THR A 108 -7.22 0.81 -1.86
N LEU A 109 -7.38 1.96 -2.51
CA LEU A 109 -6.93 3.22 -1.97
C LEU A 109 -7.83 3.64 -0.81
N CYS A 110 -7.22 4.05 0.29
CA CYS A 110 -7.94 4.41 1.50
C CYS A 110 -7.62 5.84 1.93
N LYS A 111 -8.43 6.36 2.83
CA LYS A 111 -8.21 7.61 3.55
C LYS A 111 -8.49 7.47 5.03
N LYS A 112 -7.77 8.25 5.82
CA LYS A 112 -8.02 8.48 7.24
C LYS A 112 -7.64 9.91 7.57
N ASP A 113 -8.52 10.63 8.27
CA ASP A 113 -8.34 12.05 8.59
C ASP A 113 -7.97 12.90 7.34
N GLU A 114 -8.65 12.64 6.22
CA GLU A 114 -8.44 13.27 4.90
C GLU A 114 -7.04 13.05 4.27
N LYS A 115 -6.26 12.10 4.78
CA LYS A 115 -4.97 11.70 4.19
C LYS A 115 -5.11 10.40 3.41
N ILE A 116 -4.62 10.43 2.17
CA ILE A 116 -4.47 9.23 1.36
C ILE A 116 -3.55 8.22 2.08
N SER A 117 -3.98 6.98 2.06
CA SER A 117 -3.35 5.84 2.70
C SER A 117 -3.38 4.64 1.76
N ILE A 118 -2.26 3.91 1.69
CA ILE A 118 -2.08 2.76 0.81
C ILE A 118 -1.93 1.52 1.70
N PRO A 119 -3.02 0.77 1.93
CA PRO A 119 -2.95 -0.49 2.67
C PRO A 119 -2.40 -1.59 1.77
N ILE A 120 -1.36 -2.28 2.22
CA ILE A 120 -0.74 -3.40 1.51
C ILE A 120 -0.87 -4.64 2.38
N SER A 121 -1.56 -5.65 1.86
CA SER A 121 -1.62 -6.97 2.50
C SER A 121 -0.24 -7.62 2.53
N ILE A 122 0.07 -8.27 3.64
CA ILE A 122 1.28 -9.09 3.82
C ILE A 122 0.85 -10.50 4.18
N GLY A 123 1.55 -11.51 3.67
CA GLY A 123 1.27 -12.90 4.02
C GLY A 123 -0.05 -13.42 3.45
N ASP A 124 -0.81 -14.16 4.26
CA ASP A 124 -2.07 -14.79 3.84
C ASP A 124 -3.21 -13.76 3.89
N PRO A 125 -3.85 -13.43 2.74
CA PRO A 125 -4.96 -12.47 2.71
C PRO A 125 -6.16 -12.89 3.57
N ASP A 126 -6.34 -14.18 3.83
CA ASP A 126 -7.42 -14.67 4.71
C ASP A 126 -7.14 -14.40 6.19
N GLN A 127 -5.89 -14.12 6.56
CA GLN A 127 -5.48 -13.72 7.92
C GLN A 127 -5.62 -12.22 8.16
N CYS A 128 -6.00 -11.44 7.13
CA CYS A 128 -6.19 -10.01 7.27
C CYS A 128 -4.95 -9.24 7.75
N GLU A 129 -3.77 -9.79 7.48
CA GLU A 129 -2.50 -9.17 7.83
C GLU A 129 -2.11 -8.14 6.77
N GLY A 130 -1.69 -6.97 7.22
CA GLY A 130 -1.42 -5.85 6.32
C GLY A 130 -0.72 -4.69 7.01
N VAL A 131 0.07 -3.99 6.22
CA VAL A 131 0.68 -2.72 6.59
C VAL A 131 -0.01 -1.56 5.90
N VAL A 132 0.08 -0.38 6.48
CA VAL A 132 -0.48 0.84 5.90
C VAL A 132 0.62 1.87 5.75
N PHE A 133 0.69 2.42 4.54
CA PHE A 133 1.49 3.59 4.20
C PHE A 133 0.60 4.83 4.25
N GLU A 134 0.90 5.78 5.12
CA GLU A 134 0.17 7.06 5.20
C GLU A 134 0.99 8.20 4.59
N LYS A 135 0.32 9.07 3.84
CA LYS A 135 0.97 10.27 3.28
C LYS A 135 1.47 11.16 4.41
N SER A 136 2.75 11.52 4.36
CA SER A 136 3.32 12.61 5.14
C SER A 136 2.61 13.92 4.77
N LYS A 137 2.52 14.84 5.74
CA LYS A 137 1.98 16.19 5.53
C LYS A 137 2.55 16.85 4.29
#